data_AF-A0AAN1WGH0-F1
#
_entry.id   AF-A0AAN1WGH0-F1
#
_cell.length_a   1.000
_cell.length_b   1.000
_cell.length_c   1.000
_cell.angle_alpha   90.00
_cell.angle_beta   90.00
_cell.angle_gamma   90.00
#
_symmetry.space_group_name_H-M   'P 1'
#
loop_
_entity.id
_entity.type
_entity.pdbx_description
1 polymer ?
#
loop_
_entity_poly.entity_id
_entity_poly.type
_entity_poly.pdbx_seq_one_letter_code
_entity_poly.pdbx_strand_id
1 'polypeptide(L)'
;MEIKQNPFSVYDFLGYLTPGIIFIQCSSYYMSHIFKDNQNITAILNYTTPDSAKQYLPFVLASYVMGHILSLVSSWVIELYLIKRHGHASKYLLGQEIKGYFNSFDNNNFKKIRGLIFIVILFPISILDKILGDHLRMKFLYAKELDGLLQNIIIKKIEHVIKTHGKPDQEIEYNPDNQNYFAYIYHYTLENTNHHIQKFQNYVTLYGLLRNLTLIALLFFWLSAATFISDITNINLLYFTTFTGLLAFTLFVGYSKFMRRYTVEVLMAFATSYKTD
;
A
#
# COMPACT_ATOMS: atom_id res chain seq x y z
N MET A 1 -30.56 9.28 2.70
CA MET A 1 -30.41 9.05 1.24
C MET A 1 -29.82 7.67 1.09
N GLU A 2 -30.56 6.71 0.51
CA GLU A 2 -29.97 5.41 0.15
C GLU A 2 -28.88 5.67 -0.90
N ILE A 3 -27.62 5.46 -0.51
CA ILE A 3 -26.52 5.49 -1.47
C ILE A 3 -26.68 4.22 -2.30
N LYS A 4 -27.29 4.35 -3.48
CA LYS A 4 -27.31 3.30 -4.50
C LYS A 4 -25.85 2.96 -4.83
N GLN A 5 -25.33 1.88 -4.26
CA GLN A 5 -23.96 1.44 -4.50
C GLN A 5 -23.88 1.01 -5.97
N ASN A 6 -23.13 1.75 -6.78
CA ASN A 6 -22.78 1.30 -8.12
C ASN A 6 -22.00 -0.02 -7.96
N PRO A 7 -22.35 -1.11 -8.71
CA PRO A 7 -21.60 -2.35 -8.66
C PRO A 7 -20.11 -2.17 -8.97
N PHE A 8 -19.74 -1.08 -9.66
CA PHE A 8 -18.36 -0.66 -9.87
C PHE A 8 -18.09 0.68 -9.21
N SER A 9 -17.15 0.69 -8.28
CA SER A 9 -16.65 1.87 -7.62
C SER A 9 -15.46 2.47 -8.37
N VAL A 10 -15.11 3.72 -8.05
CA VAL A 10 -13.86 4.34 -8.52
C VAL A 10 -12.63 3.51 -8.12
N TYR A 11 -12.73 2.80 -6.98
CA TYR A 11 -11.71 1.87 -6.52
C TYR A 11 -11.55 0.69 -7.47
N ASP A 12 -12.62 0.17 -8.08
CA ASP A 12 -12.51 -0.94 -9.02
C ASP A 12 -11.72 -0.56 -10.28
N PHE A 13 -11.91 0.67 -10.76
CA PHE A 13 -11.17 1.20 -11.89
C PHE A 13 -9.70 1.46 -11.54
N LEU A 14 -9.44 2.29 -10.53
CA LEU A 14 -8.08 2.75 -10.22
C LEU A 14 -7.30 1.74 -9.38
N GLY A 15 -7.95 1.04 -8.47
CA GLY A 15 -7.34 0.06 -7.58
C GLY A 15 -7.08 -1.30 -8.25
N TYR A 16 -7.90 -1.71 -9.22
CA TYR A 16 -7.75 -3.00 -9.90
C TYR A 16 -7.47 -2.87 -11.39
N LEU A 17 -8.38 -2.30 -12.17
CA LEU A 17 -8.25 -2.30 -13.63
C LEU A 17 -6.98 -1.60 -14.11
N THR A 18 -6.69 -0.38 -13.62
CA THR A 18 -5.52 0.40 -14.03
C THR A 18 -4.19 -0.32 -13.75
N PRO A 19 -3.92 -0.84 -12.53
CA PRO A 19 -2.71 -1.64 -12.28
C PRO A 19 -2.59 -2.87 -13.18
N GLY A 20 -3.70 -3.56 -13.43
CA GLY A 20 -3.71 -4.72 -14.31
C GLY A 20 -3.35 -4.38 -15.76
N ILE A 21 -3.93 -3.31 -16.30
CA ILE A 21 -3.59 -2.79 -17.65
C ILE A 21 -2.09 -2.47 -17.71
N ILE A 22 -1.59 -1.71 -16.74
CA ILE A 22 -0.17 -1.31 -16.69
C ILE A 22 0.73 -2.54 -16.64
N PHE A 23 0.43 -3.51 -15.78
CA PHE A 23 1.23 -4.71 -15.66
C PHE A 23 1.26 -5.53 -16.94
N ILE A 24 0.11 -5.77 -17.58
CA ILE A 24 0.04 -6.55 -18.83
C ILE A 24 0.79 -5.84 -19.95
N GLN A 25 0.58 -4.52 -20.11
CA GLN A 25 1.25 -3.74 -21.15
C GLN A 25 2.77 -3.65 -20.95
N CYS A 26 3.23 -3.37 -19.72
CA CYS A 26 4.66 -3.36 -19.42
C CYS A 26 5.29 -4.74 -19.60
N SER A 27 4.59 -5.81 -19.23
CA SER A 27 5.08 -7.18 -19.38
C SER A 27 5.18 -7.56 -20.86
N SER A 28 4.17 -7.21 -21.65
CA SER A 28 4.14 -7.37 -23.10
C SER A 28 5.33 -6.65 -23.75
N TYR A 29 5.50 -5.36 -23.45
CA TYR A 29 6.62 -4.58 -23.96
C TYR A 29 7.98 -5.20 -23.59
N TYR A 30 8.16 -5.58 -22.33
CA TYR A 30 9.40 -6.15 -21.85
C TYR A 30 9.72 -7.52 -22.48
N MET A 31 8.73 -8.40 -22.59
CA MET A 31 8.88 -9.70 -23.25
C MET A 31 9.21 -9.56 -24.74
N SER A 32 8.61 -8.57 -25.43
CA SER A 32 8.88 -8.29 -26.85
C SER A 32 10.33 -7.91 -27.10
N HIS A 33 10.96 -7.24 -26.14
CA HIS A 33 12.35 -6.81 -26.25
C HIS A 33 13.35 -7.94 -26.00
N ILE A 34 13.07 -8.80 -25.01
CA ILE A 34 13.96 -9.92 -24.65
C ILE A 34 13.85 -11.07 -25.64
N PHE A 35 12.63 -11.43 -26.02
CA PHE A 35 12.36 -12.65 -26.78
C PHE A 35 12.00 -12.35 -28.24
N LYS A 36 12.66 -11.35 -28.82
CA LYS A 36 12.37 -10.82 -30.16
C LYS A 36 12.31 -11.91 -31.24
N ASP A 37 13.12 -12.96 -31.12
CA ASP A 37 13.22 -14.04 -32.10
C ASP A 37 12.36 -15.27 -31.78
N ASN A 38 11.60 -15.26 -30.67
CA ASN A 38 10.77 -16.40 -30.28
C ASN A 38 9.34 -16.26 -30.85
N GLN A 39 9.04 -17.08 -31.87
CA GLN A 39 7.74 -17.07 -32.57
C GLN A 39 6.54 -17.39 -31.64
N ASN A 40 6.73 -18.19 -30.59
CA ASN A 40 5.67 -18.50 -29.64
C ASN A 40 5.34 -17.29 -28.73
N ILE A 41 6.35 -16.50 -28.39
CA ILE A 41 6.19 -15.32 -27.53
C ILE A 41 5.58 -14.17 -28.33
N THR A 42 6.00 -13.98 -29.58
CA THR A 42 5.38 -12.98 -30.48
C THR A 42 3.89 -13.27 -30.73
N ALA A 43 3.49 -14.54 -30.84
CA ALA A 43 2.07 -14.91 -30.94
C ALA A 43 1.26 -14.52 -29.68
N ILE A 44 1.81 -14.70 -28.47
CA ILE A 44 1.16 -14.30 -27.21
C ILE A 44 1.05 -12.77 -27.11
N LEU A 45 2.09 -12.05 -27.56
CA LEU A 45 2.14 -10.58 -27.53
C LEU A 45 1.04 -9.92 -28.37
N ASN A 46 0.70 -10.52 -29.52
CA ASN A 46 -0.38 -10.04 -30.39
C ASN A 46 -1.79 -10.14 -29.75
N TYR A 47 -1.94 -10.88 -28.64
CA TYR A 47 -3.19 -10.91 -27.86
C TYR A 47 -3.18 -9.95 -26.67
N THR A 48 -2.01 -9.51 -26.21
CA THR A 48 -1.86 -8.55 -25.10
C THR A 48 -1.92 -7.10 -25.54
N THR A 49 -1.71 -6.82 -26.83
CA THR A 49 -1.98 -5.53 -27.48
C THR A 49 -3.21 -5.66 -28.37
N PRO A 50 -4.40 -5.22 -27.92
CA PRO A 50 -5.61 -5.39 -28.71
C PRO A 50 -5.58 -4.49 -29.96
N ASP A 51 -5.50 -5.10 -31.13
CA ASP A 51 -5.51 -4.43 -32.45
C ASP A 51 -6.91 -4.40 -33.09
N SER A 52 -7.88 -5.08 -32.47
CA SER A 52 -9.26 -5.15 -32.94
C SER A 52 -10.26 -4.97 -31.81
N ALA A 53 -11.43 -4.39 -32.13
CA ALA A 53 -12.54 -4.20 -31.18
C ALA A 53 -12.91 -5.48 -30.41
N LYS A 54 -12.76 -6.65 -31.04
CA LYS A 54 -13.06 -7.98 -30.48
C LYS A 54 -12.10 -8.39 -29.35
N GLN A 55 -10.87 -7.86 -29.32
CA GLN A 55 -9.85 -8.19 -28.32
C GLN A 55 -9.90 -7.30 -27.07
N TYR A 56 -10.61 -6.15 -27.12
CA TYR A 56 -10.69 -5.24 -25.97
C TYR A 56 -11.44 -5.84 -24.78
N LEU A 57 -12.55 -6.53 -25.01
CA LEU A 57 -13.31 -7.16 -23.93
C LEU A 57 -12.47 -8.17 -23.12
N PRO A 58 -11.84 -9.18 -23.74
CA PRO A 58 -10.99 -10.12 -23.00
C PRO A 58 -9.78 -9.43 -22.36
N PHE A 59 -9.19 -8.41 -23.01
CA PHE A 59 -8.10 -7.62 -22.42
C PHE A 59 -8.51 -6.88 -21.15
N VAL A 60 -9.66 -6.22 -21.15
CA VAL A 60 -10.20 -5.49 -19.99
C VAL A 60 -10.51 -6.47 -18.85
N LEU A 61 -11.14 -7.61 -19.14
CA LEU A 61 -11.44 -8.63 -18.14
C LEU A 61 -10.16 -9.24 -17.55
N ALA A 62 -9.18 -9.59 -18.39
CA ALA A 62 -7.90 -10.10 -17.94
C ALA A 62 -7.15 -9.08 -17.09
N SER A 63 -7.16 -7.80 -17.49
CA SER A 63 -6.58 -6.71 -16.72
C SER A 63 -7.25 -6.56 -15.37
N TYR A 64 -8.58 -6.62 -15.30
CA TYR A 64 -9.31 -6.52 -14.05
C TYR A 64 -8.97 -7.66 -13.07
N VAL A 65 -8.93 -8.90 -13.56
CA VAL A 65 -8.52 -10.07 -12.76
C VAL A 65 -7.08 -9.95 -12.30
N MET A 66 -6.17 -9.54 -13.20
CA MET A 66 -4.77 -9.31 -12.87
C MET A 66 -4.60 -8.23 -11.81
N GLY A 67 -5.39 -7.15 -11.89
CA GLY A 67 -5.47 -6.10 -10.89
C GLY A 67 -5.80 -6.59 -9.49
N HIS A 68 -6.79 -7.49 -9.38
CA HIS A 68 -7.14 -8.14 -8.12
C HIS A 68 -6.00 -8.98 -7.54
N ILE A 69 -5.33 -9.77 -8.39
CA ILE A 69 -4.16 -10.57 -7.99
C ILE A 69 -3.05 -9.65 -7.47
N LEU A 70 -2.72 -8.58 -8.21
CA LEU A 70 -1.72 -7.59 -7.82
C LEU A 70 -2.10 -6.93 -6.49
N SER A 71 -3.37 -6.60 -6.29
CA SER A 71 -3.86 -6.03 -5.03
C SER A 71 -3.68 -6.96 -3.84
N LEU A 72 -3.93 -8.27 -4.02
CA LEU A 72 -3.73 -9.24 -2.95
C LEU A 72 -2.25 -9.38 -2.59
N VAL A 73 -1.40 -9.59 -3.60
CA VAL A 73 0.04 -9.77 -3.42
C VAL A 73 0.68 -8.51 -2.84
N SER A 74 0.26 -7.33 -3.29
CA SER A 74 0.81 -6.06 -2.79
C SER A 74 0.46 -5.82 -1.31
N SER A 75 -0.67 -6.34 -0.82
CA SER A 75 -0.98 -6.30 0.61
C SER A 75 -0.03 -7.20 1.44
N TRP A 76 0.29 -8.39 0.93
CA TRP A 76 1.18 -9.34 1.60
C TRP A 76 2.65 -8.89 1.59
N VAL A 77 3.06 -8.15 0.57
CA VAL A 77 4.47 -7.77 0.39
C VAL A 77 4.70 -6.30 0.80
N ILE A 78 4.04 -5.35 0.15
CA ILE A 78 4.32 -3.91 0.31
C ILE A 78 3.70 -3.38 1.61
N GLU A 79 2.44 -3.70 1.89
CA GLU A 79 1.76 -3.22 3.09
C GLU A 79 2.30 -3.90 4.35
N LEU A 80 2.52 -5.22 4.32
CA LEU A 80 3.16 -5.94 5.43
C LEU A 80 4.54 -5.35 5.76
N TYR A 81 5.31 -4.93 4.76
CA TYR A 81 6.58 -4.24 4.97
C TYR A 81 6.39 -2.91 5.70
N LEU A 82 5.49 -2.05 5.21
CA LEU A 82 5.21 -0.76 5.83
C LEU A 82 4.78 -0.92 7.29
N ILE A 83 3.85 -1.83 7.58
CA ILE A 83 3.33 -2.08 8.93
C ILE A 83 4.44 -2.58 9.86
N LYS A 84 5.27 -3.54 9.43
CA LYS A 84 6.34 -4.05 10.28
C LYS A 84 7.48 -3.04 10.47
N ARG A 85 7.71 -2.16 9.50
CA ARG A 85 8.79 -1.17 9.55
C ARG A 85 8.43 0.06 10.36
N HIS A 86 7.23 0.59 10.13
CA HIS A 86 6.78 1.89 10.62
C HIS A 86 5.52 1.79 11.50
N GLY A 87 4.96 0.60 11.72
CA GLY A 87 3.72 0.41 12.47
C GLY A 87 2.48 0.80 11.67
N HIS A 88 1.31 0.56 12.26
CA HIS A 88 0.06 1.06 11.71
C HIS A 88 -0.03 2.57 11.89
N ALA A 89 -0.56 3.28 10.88
CA ALA A 89 -0.75 4.73 10.95
C ALA A 89 -1.60 5.17 12.13
N SER A 90 -2.61 4.40 12.49
CA SER A 90 -3.46 4.71 13.65
C SER A 90 -2.66 4.78 14.95
N LYS A 91 -1.63 3.95 15.09
CA LYS A 91 -0.79 3.86 16.29
C LYS A 91 0.21 5.01 16.36
N TYR A 92 1.05 5.16 15.33
CA TYR A 92 2.12 6.16 15.37
C TYR A 92 1.61 7.59 15.29
N LEU A 93 0.44 7.82 14.68
CA LEU A 93 -0.18 9.17 14.68
C LEU A 93 -0.55 9.63 16.10
N LEU A 94 -0.78 8.70 17.01
CA LEU A 94 -1.14 8.92 18.40
C LEU A 94 0.04 8.74 19.37
N GLY A 95 1.28 8.84 18.88
CA GLY A 95 2.48 8.83 19.71
C GLY A 95 2.84 7.47 20.33
N GLN A 96 2.28 6.37 19.82
CA GLN A 96 2.58 5.03 20.35
C GLN A 96 3.93 4.52 19.84
N GLU A 97 4.68 3.88 20.74
CA GLU A 97 5.99 3.32 20.41
C GLU A 97 5.87 2.22 19.36
N ILE A 98 6.55 2.39 18.24
CA ILE A 98 6.64 1.39 17.18
C ILE A 98 7.83 0.49 17.47
N LYS A 99 7.58 -0.81 17.69
CA LYS A 99 8.65 -1.82 17.64
C LYS A 99 9.12 -1.96 16.19
N GLY A 100 10.25 -1.33 15.85
CA GLY A 100 10.79 -1.34 14.49
C GLY A 100 11.10 -2.76 13.98
N TYR A 101 11.07 -2.94 12.65
CA TYR A 101 11.28 -4.21 11.94
C TYR A 101 12.42 -5.06 12.52
N PHE A 102 13.58 -4.44 12.75
CA PHE A 102 14.80 -5.10 13.22
C PHE A 102 14.81 -5.42 14.72
N ASN A 103 14.02 -4.71 15.52
CA ASN A 103 13.93 -4.94 16.96
C ASN A 103 12.92 -6.04 17.30
N SER A 104 12.09 -6.45 16.33
CA SER A 104 11.15 -7.58 16.46
C SER A 104 11.78 -8.95 16.19
N PHE A 105 13.06 -8.99 15.78
CA PHE A 105 13.80 -10.24 15.62
C PHE A 105 14.16 -10.81 16.99
N ASP A 106 13.21 -11.56 17.52
CA ASP A 106 13.42 -12.56 18.56
C ASP A 106 14.68 -13.42 18.27
N ASN A 107 15.29 -14.01 19.29
CA ASN A 107 16.49 -14.86 19.16
C ASN A 107 16.32 -16.12 18.28
N ASN A 108 15.16 -16.31 17.65
CA ASN A 108 14.87 -17.40 16.74
C ASN A 108 15.48 -17.17 15.34
N ASN A 109 16.43 -18.03 14.96
CA ASN A 109 17.11 -18.02 13.67
C ASN A 109 16.16 -18.09 12.47
N PHE A 110 15.03 -18.81 12.58
CA PHE A 110 14.03 -18.89 11.51
C PHE A 110 13.38 -17.54 11.21
N LYS A 111 13.07 -16.75 12.26
CA LYS A 111 12.51 -15.40 12.10
C LYS A 111 13.51 -14.47 11.41
N LYS A 112 14.80 -14.58 11.74
CA LYS A 112 15.89 -13.80 11.11
C LYS A 112 16.05 -14.12 9.62
N ILE A 113 16.08 -15.40 9.25
CA ILE A 113 16.16 -15.83 7.83
C ILE A 113 14.97 -15.32 7.04
N ARG A 114 13.74 -15.49 7.56
CA ARG A 114 12.53 -14.97 6.92
C ARG A 114 12.61 -13.44 6.75
N GLY A 115 13.13 -12.74 7.75
CA GLY A 115 13.36 -11.31 7.71
C GLY A 115 14.33 -10.87 6.62
N LEU A 116 15.43 -11.62 6.46
CA LEU A 116 16.44 -11.40 5.43
C LEU A 116 15.85 -11.62 4.03
N ILE A 117 15.14 -12.73 3.80
CA ILE A 117 14.47 -13.01 2.52
C ILE A 117 13.54 -11.88 2.15
N PHE A 118 12.77 -11.37 3.11
CA PHE A 118 11.83 -10.29 2.88
C PHE A 118 12.52 -8.95 2.55
N ILE A 119 13.67 -8.66 3.19
CA ILE A 119 14.52 -7.50 2.83
C ILE A 119 15.08 -7.67 1.42
N VAL A 120 15.54 -8.88 1.06
CA VAL A 120 16.06 -9.18 -0.27
C VAL A 120 14.97 -8.96 -1.31
N ILE A 121 13.76 -9.51 -1.15
CA ILE A 121 12.65 -9.27 -2.08
C ILE A 121 12.34 -7.77 -2.25
N LEU A 122 12.50 -6.98 -1.19
CA LEU A 122 12.23 -5.54 -1.18
C LEU A 122 13.47 -4.68 -1.33
N PHE A 123 14.58 -5.22 -1.85
CA PHE A 123 15.90 -4.59 -1.83
C PHE A 123 15.93 -3.09 -2.17
N PRO A 124 15.42 -2.61 -3.32
CA PRO A 124 15.52 -1.19 -3.67
C PRO A 124 14.73 -0.30 -2.69
N ILE A 125 13.57 -0.77 -2.23
CA ILE A 125 12.72 -0.04 -1.29
C ILE A 125 13.36 -0.05 0.10
N SER A 126 13.84 -1.19 0.57
CA SER A 126 14.35 -1.37 1.93
C SER A 126 15.67 -0.65 2.18
N ILE A 127 16.55 -0.61 1.18
CA ILE A 127 17.80 0.15 1.26
C ILE A 127 17.53 1.64 1.21
N LEU A 128 16.70 2.09 0.27
CA LEU A 128 16.37 3.52 0.16
C LEU A 128 15.59 4.01 1.39
N ASP A 129 14.66 3.23 1.95
CA ASP A 129 13.99 3.58 3.22
C ASP A 129 14.97 3.67 4.39
N LYS A 130 15.97 2.78 4.45
CA LYS A 130 17.00 2.85 5.50
C LYS A 130 17.89 4.08 5.33
N ILE A 131 18.38 4.35 4.12
CA ILE A 131 19.25 5.50 3.85
C ILE A 131 18.49 6.82 4.02
N LEU A 132 17.34 6.97 3.36
CA LEU A 132 16.61 8.22 3.34
C LEU A 132 15.82 8.44 4.65
N GLY A 133 15.25 7.38 5.21
CA GLY A 133 14.48 7.43 6.45
C GLY A 133 15.36 7.55 7.69
N ASP A 134 16.32 6.64 7.90
CA ASP A 134 17.13 6.63 9.12
C ASP A 134 18.33 7.57 9.03
N HIS A 135 19.09 7.53 7.93
CA HIS A 135 20.34 8.28 7.82
C HIS A 135 20.10 9.77 7.50
N LEU A 136 19.15 10.09 6.60
CA LEU A 136 18.79 11.47 6.26
C LEU A 136 17.60 12.03 7.06
N ARG A 137 17.08 11.28 8.04
CA ARG A 137 15.96 11.67 8.93
C ARG A 137 14.69 12.13 8.19
N MET A 138 14.46 11.69 6.95
CA MET A 138 13.30 12.14 6.16
C MET A 138 11.98 11.42 6.51
N LYS A 139 11.94 10.65 7.60
CA LYS A 139 10.72 10.01 8.11
C LYS A 139 9.57 10.98 8.34
N PHE A 140 9.85 12.26 8.63
CA PHE A 140 8.80 13.28 8.78
C PHE A 140 7.92 13.44 7.52
N LEU A 141 8.40 13.04 6.34
CA LEU A 141 7.64 13.14 5.09
C LEU A 141 6.46 12.15 5.04
N TYR A 142 6.51 11.04 5.78
CA TYR A 142 5.51 9.97 5.69
C TYR A 142 5.08 9.34 7.03
N ALA A 143 5.80 9.58 8.14
CA ALA A 143 5.52 9.02 9.46
C ALA A 143 5.50 10.10 10.57
N LYS A 144 4.98 11.30 10.27
CA LYS A 144 4.83 12.39 11.25
C LYS A 144 3.63 12.17 12.15
N GLU A 145 3.83 12.25 13.46
CA GLU A 145 2.77 12.21 14.48
C GLU A 145 1.82 13.41 14.38
N LEU A 146 0.66 13.31 15.04
CA LEU A 146 -0.22 14.46 15.23
C LEU A 146 0.33 15.40 16.30
N ASP A 147 -0.17 16.64 16.33
CA ASP A 147 0.15 17.57 17.42
C ASP A 147 -0.34 17.01 18.77
N GLY A 148 0.41 17.26 19.85
CA GLY A 148 0.14 16.69 21.17
C GLY A 148 -1.25 17.04 21.72
N LEU A 149 -1.77 18.24 21.44
CA LEU A 149 -3.14 18.61 21.82
C LEU A 149 -4.16 17.74 21.11
N LEU A 150 -3.97 17.52 19.81
CA LEU A 150 -4.88 16.72 18.99
C LEU A 150 -4.83 15.24 19.36
N GLN A 151 -3.64 14.70 19.65
CA GLN A 151 -3.47 13.34 20.17
C GLN A 151 -4.31 13.14 21.45
N ASN A 152 -4.16 14.06 22.42
CA ASN A 152 -4.88 13.99 23.70
C ASN A 152 -6.41 14.07 23.53
N ILE A 153 -6.90 14.95 22.64
CA ILE A 153 -8.33 15.05 22.36
C ILE A 153 -8.86 13.74 21.76
N ILE A 154 -8.16 13.20 20.75
CA ILE A 154 -8.59 11.99 20.06
C ILE A 154 -8.58 10.80 21.02
N ILE A 155 -7.50 10.57 21.76
CA ILE A 155 -7.38 9.43 22.70
C ILE A 155 -8.51 9.46 23.73
N LYS A 156 -8.77 10.61 24.36
CA LYS A 156 -9.87 10.75 25.33
C LYS A 156 -11.24 10.46 24.72
N LYS A 157 -11.48 10.91 23.49
CA LYS A 157 -12.74 10.62 22.78
C LYS A 157 -12.86 9.13 22.44
N ILE A 158 -11.77 8.48 22.01
CA ILE A 158 -11.74 7.04 21.72
C ILE A 158 -12.11 6.23 22.97
N GLU A 159 -11.45 6.51 24.09
CA GLU A 159 -11.71 5.83 25.36
C GLU A 159 -13.16 5.99 25.79
N HIS A 160 -13.72 7.20 25.64
CA HIS A 160 -15.09 7.45 26.01
C HIS A 160 -16.08 6.69 25.13
N VAL A 161 -15.94 6.73 23.79
CA VAL A 161 -16.88 6.05 22.88
C VAL A 161 -16.81 4.53 23.08
N ILE A 162 -15.63 3.94 23.25
CA ILE A 162 -15.50 2.51 23.52
C ILE A 162 -16.25 2.13 24.80
N LYS A 163 -16.15 2.93 25.87
CA LYS A 163 -16.85 2.68 27.13
C LYS A 163 -18.37 2.85 27.01
N THR A 164 -18.85 3.88 26.31
CA THR A 164 -20.29 4.20 26.26
C THR A 164 -21.05 3.42 25.21
N HIS A 165 -20.49 3.28 24.00
CA HIS A 165 -21.15 2.65 22.86
C HIS A 165 -20.71 1.20 22.66
N GLY A 166 -19.46 0.87 22.98
CA GLY A 166 -18.94 -0.49 22.88
C GLY A 166 -19.47 -1.43 23.97
N LYS A 167 -19.88 -0.87 25.12
CA LYS A 167 -20.40 -1.59 26.31
C LYS A 167 -19.67 -2.92 26.57
N PRO A 168 -18.33 -2.92 26.71
CA PRO A 168 -17.65 -4.15 27.02
C PRO A 168 -18.10 -4.67 28.39
N ASP A 169 -18.33 -5.98 28.51
CA ASP A 169 -18.74 -6.64 29.77
C ASP A 169 -17.71 -6.49 30.91
N GLN A 170 -16.50 -6.03 30.59
CA GLN A 170 -15.41 -5.73 31.53
C GLN A 170 -14.89 -4.31 31.28
N GLU A 171 -14.33 -3.67 32.30
CA GLU A 171 -13.56 -2.43 32.13
C GLU A 171 -12.34 -2.71 31.24
N ILE A 172 -12.51 -2.55 29.94
CA ILE A 172 -11.42 -2.64 28.99
C ILE A 172 -10.60 -1.37 29.15
N GLU A 173 -9.44 -1.50 29.81
CA GLU A 173 -8.40 -0.49 29.70
C GLU A 173 -7.97 -0.41 28.23
N TYR A 174 -7.91 0.80 27.69
CA TYR A 174 -7.51 1.04 26.31
C TYR A 174 -6.11 0.48 26.10
N ASN A 175 -6.02 -0.65 25.39
CA ASN A 175 -4.76 -1.26 25.01
C ASN A 175 -4.61 -1.13 23.49
N PRO A 176 -3.93 -0.08 23.02
CA PRO A 176 -3.78 0.14 21.59
C PRO A 176 -2.94 -0.92 20.89
N ASP A 177 -2.18 -1.73 21.64
CA ASP A 177 -1.36 -2.77 21.04
C ASP A 177 -2.14 -4.00 20.61
N ASN A 178 -3.24 -4.32 21.30
CA ASN A 178 -4.01 -5.54 21.13
C ASN A 178 -5.42 -5.34 20.57
N GLN A 179 -5.89 -4.09 20.40
CA GLN A 179 -7.27 -3.80 20.03
C GLN A 179 -7.38 -3.12 18.66
N ASN A 180 -8.27 -3.62 17.81
CA ASN A 180 -8.59 -3.01 16.52
C ASN A 180 -9.53 -1.81 16.68
N TYR A 181 -9.15 -0.85 17.54
CA TYR A 181 -9.94 0.34 17.84
C TYR A 181 -10.19 1.18 16.58
N PHE A 182 -9.26 1.17 15.62
CA PHE A 182 -9.37 1.96 14.40
C PHE A 182 -10.54 1.51 13.51
N ALA A 183 -10.80 0.20 13.42
CA ALA A 183 -11.97 -0.31 12.70
C ALA A 183 -13.28 0.20 13.32
N TYR A 184 -13.37 0.19 14.65
CA TYR A 184 -14.53 0.68 15.36
C TYR A 184 -14.77 2.19 15.11
N ILE A 185 -13.71 3.00 15.22
CA ILE A 185 -13.77 4.44 14.93
C ILE A 185 -14.19 4.70 13.47
N TYR A 186 -13.65 3.92 12.53
CA TYR A 186 -13.99 4.02 11.12
C TYR A 186 -15.49 3.78 10.90
N HIS A 187 -16.04 2.70 11.45
CA HIS A 187 -17.47 2.39 11.31
C HIS A 187 -18.36 3.45 11.99
N TYR A 188 -18.01 3.87 13.21
CA TYR A 188 -18.71 4.96 13.88
C TYR A 188 -18.73 6.23 13.02
N THR A 189 -17.60 6.59 12.42
CA THR A 189 -17.50 7.80 11.59
C THR A 189 -18.33 7.69 10.32
N LEU A 190 -18.40 6.51 9.68
CA LEU A 190 -19.24 6.29 8.51
C LEU A 190 -20.73 6.42 8.82
N GLU A 191 -21.17 5.93 9.98
CA GLU A 191 -22.57 6.01 10.40
C GLU A 191 -22.97 7.43 10.79
N ASN A 192 -22.04 8.21 11.35
CA ASN A 192 -22.32 9.52 11.91
C ASN A 192 -21.93 10.70 10.99
N THR A 193 -21.16 10.46 9.90
CA THR A 193 -20.76 11.53 8.97
C THR A 193 -20.83 11.13 7.50
N ASN A 194 -21.71 11.81 6.76
CA ASN A 194 -21.80 11.63 5.31
C ASN A 194 -20.78 12.51 4.54
N HIS A 195 -20.34 13.63 5.12
CA HIS A 195 -19.51 14.63 4.43
C HIS A 195 -18.07 14.16 4.17
N HIS A 196 -17.55 13.19 4.93
CA HIS A 196 -16.17 12.71 4.80
C HIS A 196 -16.02 11.44 3.93
N ILE A 197 -17.13 10.76 3.60
CA ILE A 197 -17.13 9.45 2.91
C ILE A 197 -16.42 9.53 1.56
N GLN A 198 -16.72 10.55 0.74
CA GLN A 198 -16.08 10.71 -0.57
C GLN A 198 -14.56 10.87 -0.45
N LYS A 199 -14.10 11.58 0.59
CA LYS A 199 -12.67 11.79 0.84
C LYS A 199 -11.99 10.51 1.33
N PHE A 200 -12.67 9.70 2.14
CA PHE A 200 -12.20 8.35 2.51
C PHE A 200 -12.02 7.48 1.28
N GLN A 201 -13.04 7.37 0.43
CA GLN A 201 -13.00 6.56 -0.79
C GLN A 201 -11.87 6.99 -1.72
N ASN A 202 -11.65 8.30 -1.88
CA ASN A 202 -10.56 8.82 -2.69
C ASN A 202 -9.18 8.43 -2.13
N TYR A 203 -8.96 8.54 -0.81
CA TYR A 203 -7.68 8.13 -0.24
C TYR A 203 -7.46 6.62 -0.31
N VAL A 204 -8.49 5.81 -0.04
CA VAL A 204 -8.43 4.36 -0.17
C VAL A 204 -8.03 3.96 -1.59
N THR A 205 -8.66 4.58 -2.58
CA THR A 205 -8.35 4.36 -3.98
C THR A 205 -6.91 4.74 -4.34
N LEU A 206 -6.46 5.92 -3.92
CA LEU A 206 -5.12 6.40 -4.23
C LEU A 206 -4.03 5.55 -3.59
N TYR A 207 -4.16 5.22 -2.30
CA TYR A 207 -3.13 4.38 -1.67
C TYR A 207 -3.17 2.94 -2.20
N GLY A 208 -4.35 2.39 -2.53
CA GLY A 208 -4.47 1.07 -3.15
C GLY A 208 -3.78 0.99 -4.52
N LEU A 209 -4.02 2.00 -5.38
CA LEU A 209 -3.32 2.17 -6.65
C LEU A 209 -1.80 2.23 -6.45
N LEU A 210 -1.32 3.11 -5.57
CA LEU A 210 0.12 3.29 -5.33
C LEU A 210 0.79 2.03 -4.78
N ARG A 211 0.11 1.29 -3.91
CA ARG A 211 0.60 0.00 -3.39
C ARG A 211 0.80 -1.00 -4.54
N ASN A 212 -0.16 -1.07 -5.47
CA ASN A 212 -0.08 -1.96 -6.62
C ASN A 212 1.02 -1.54 -7.60
N LEU A 213 1.12 -0.25 -7.91
CA LEU A 213 2.18 0.28 -8.76
C LEU A 213 3.58 0.08 -8.15
N THR A 214 3.70 0.16 -6.82
CA THR A 214 4.95 -0.15 -6.11
C THR A 214 5.37 -1.60 -6.35
N LEU A 215 4.43 -2.54 -6.23
CA LEU A 215 4.71 -3.96 -6.52
C LEU A 215 5.11 -4.16 -7.98
N ILE A 216 4.39 -3.54 -8.93
CA ILE A 216 4.71 -3.63 -10.36
C ILE A 216 6.13 -3.12 -10.62
N ALA A 217 6.48 -1.93 -10.14
CA ALA A 217 7.82 -1.36 -10.30
C ALA A 217 8.90 -2.25 -9.68
N LEU A 218 8.62 -2.88 -8.53
CA LEU A 218 9.51 -3.84 -7.89
C LEU A 218 9.70 -5.13 -8.72
N LEU A 219 8.65 -5.66 -9.32
CA LEU A 219 8.75 -6.83 -10.20
C LEU A 219 9.63 -6.52 -11.43
N PHE A 220 9.43 -5.34 -12.05
CA PHE A 220 10.27 -4.91 -13.17
C PHE A 220 11.71 -4.63 -12.76
N PHE A 221 11.96 -4.12 -11.55
CA PHE A 221 13.30 -4.00 -11.00
C PHE A 221 14.01 -5.35 -10.93
N TRP A 222 13.36 -6.38 -10.38
CA TRP A 222 13.98 -7.71 -10.28
C TRP A 222 14.22 -8.34 -11.63
N LEU A 223 13.27 -8.17 -12.54
CA LEU A 223 13.36 -8.68 -13.88
C LEU A 223 14.52 -8.03 -14.65
N SER A 224 14.63 -6.70 -14.58
CA SER A 224 15.73 -5.96 -15.20
C SER A 224 17.08 -6.26 -14.56
N ALA A 225 17.14 -6.39 -13.24
CA ALA A 225 18.34 -6.76 -12.50
C ALA A 225 18.83 -8.16 -12.92
N ALA A 226 17.92 -9.13 -13.05
CA ALA A 226 18.26 -10.47 -13.51
C ALA A 226 18.84 -10.45 -14.93
N THR A 227 18.24 -9.69 -15.85
CA THR A 227 18.79 -9.55 -17.22
C THR A 227 20.13 -8.82 -17.27
N PHE A 228 20.32 -7.81 -16.41
CA PHE A 228 21.59 -7.09 -16.32
C PHE A 228 22.72 -8.00 -15.80
N ILE A 229 22.42 -8.92 -14.88
CA ILE A 229 23.41 -9.90 -14.40
C ILE A 229 23.87 -10.83 -15.55
N SER A 230 22.99 -11.14 -16.50
CA SER A 230 23.34 -11.94 -17.69
C SER A 230 24.12 -11.15 -18.74
N ASP A 231 23.94 -9.83 -18.81
CA ASP A 231 24.65 -8.93 -19.74
C ASP A 231 25.11 -7.66 -19.01
N ILE A 232 26.19 -7.81 -18.23
CA ILE A 232 26.74 -6.76 -17.36
C ILE A 232 27.26 -5.55 -18.16
N THR A 233 27.54 -5.73 -19.46
CA THR A 233 28.05 -4.65 -20.32
C THR A 233 26.95 -3.69 -20.78
N ASN A 234 25.68 -4.06 -20.63
CA ASN A 234 24.55 -3.29 -21.10
C ASN A 234 24.15 -2.18 -20.11
N ILE A 235 24.72 -0.99 -20.32
CA ILE A 235 24.47 0.20 -19.49
C ILE A 235 22.98 0.61 -19.50
N ASN A 236 22.25 0.37 -20.59
CA ASN A 236 20.83 0.70 -20.66
C ASN A 236 20.00 -0.11 -19.65
N LEU A 237 20.34 -1.40 -19.45
CA LEU A 237 19.70 -2.23 -18.44
C LEU A 237 20.03 -1.76 -17.02
N LEU A 238 21.24 -1.25 -16.79
CA LEU A 238 21.61 -0.63 -15.51
C LEU A 238 20.78 0.63 -15.23
N TYR A 239 20.62 1.51 -16.22
CA TYR A 239 19.77 2.71 -16.08
C TYR A 239 18.31 2.34 -15.83
N PHE A 240 17.77 1.37 -16.57
CA PHE A 240 16.39 0.92 -16.37
C PHE A 240 16.18 0.27 -15.00
N THR A 241 17.13 -0.54 -14.53
CA THR A 241 17.11 -1.14 -13.18
C THR A 241 17.17 -0.06 -12.10
N THR A 242 18.05 0.93 -12.26
CA THR A 242 18.14 2.05 -11.32
C THR A 242 16.84 2.86 -11.30
N PHE A 243 16.28 3.16 -12.47
CA PHE A 243 15.03 3.90 -12.62
C PHE A 243 13.85 3.18 -11.96
N THR A 244 13.65 1.89 -12.24
CA THR A 244 12.56 1.10 -11.64
C THR A 244 12.70 0.96 -10.14
N GLY A 245 13.93 0.85 -9.62
CA GLY A 245 14.21 0.86 -8.18
C GLY A 245 13.85 2.19 -7.51
N LEU A 246 14.24 3.32 -8.10
CA LEU A 246 13.87 4.66 -7.62
C LEU A 246 12.36 4.89 -7.71
N LEU A 247 11.73 4.50 -8.82
CA LEU A 247 10.29 4.61 -9.03
C LEU A 247 9.53 3.79 -7.98
N ALA A 248 9.93 2.55 -7.72
CA ALA A 248 9.34 1.71 -6.69
C ALA A 248 9.40 2.39 -5.32
N PHE A 249 10.53 2.99 -4.96
CA PHE A 249 10.66 3.71 -3.69
C PHE A 249 9.79 4.98 -3.65
N THR A 250 9.75 5.79 -4.71
CA THR A 250 8.89 6.99 -4.77
C THR A 250 7.41 6.62 -4.62
N LEU A 251 6.96 5.57 -5.31
CA LEU A 251 5.59 5.05 -5.20
C LEU A 251 5.30 4.52 -3.80
N PHE A 252 6.27 3.85 -3.17
CA PHE A 252 6.16 3.37 -1.79
C PHE A 252 5.98 4.53 -0.79
N VAL A 253 6.77 5.60 -0.92
CA VAL A 253 6.61 6.81 -0.10
C VAL A 253 5.25 7.45 -0.34
N GLY A 254 4.80 7.50 -1.60
CA GLY A 254 3.45 7.95 -1.96
C GLY A 254 2.37 7.13 -1.25
N TYR A 255 2.46 5.80 -1.34
CA TYR A 255 1.56 4.87 -0.66
C TYR A 255 1.49 5.16 0.85
N SER A 256 2.65 5.21 1.53
CA SER A 256 2.73 5.50 2.96
C SER A 256 2.09 6.84 3.33
N LYS A 257 2.37 7.90 2.55
CA LYS A 257 1.79 9.23 2.72
C LYS A 257 0.26 9.23 2.62
N PHE A 258 -0.32 8.52 1.64
CA PHE A 258 -1.77 8.49 1.47
C PHE A 258 -2.46 7.58 2.48
N MET A 259 -1.85 6.46 2.90
CA MET A 259 -2.32 5.64 4.02
C MET A 259 -2.38 6.45 5.32
N ARG A 260 -1.34 7.25 5.58
CA ARG A 260 -1.32 8.18 6.72
C ARG A 260 -2.45 9.21 6.63
N ARG A 261 -2.61 9.87 5.47
CA ARG A 261 -3.66 10.89 5.26
C ARG A 261 -5.06 10.32 5.42
N TYR A 262 -5.31 9.11 4.90
CA TYR A 262 -6.54 8.37 5.13
C TYR A 262 -6.83 8.23 6.62
N THR A 263 -5.84 7.75 7.37
CA THR A 263 -5.97 7.52 8.81
C THR A 263 -6.22 8.83 9.57
N VAL A 264 -5.47 9.90 9.25
CA VAL A 264 -5.71 11.23 9.83
C VAL A 264 -7.12 11.71 9.55
N GLU A 265 -7.62 11.57 8.31
CA GLU A 265 -8.96 12.02 7.97
C GLU A 265 -10.03 11.28 8.77
N VAL A 266 -9.89 9.96 8.95
CA VAL A 266 -10.81 9.16 9.78
C VAL A 266 -10.77 9.64 11.22
N LEU A 267 -9.58 9.84 11.80
CA LEU A 267 -9.43 10.33 13.17
C LEU A 267 -9.99 11.75 13.36
N MET A 268 -9.81 12.63 12.37
CA MET A 268 -10.33 14.00 12.41
C MET A 268 -11.84 14.03 12.27
N ALA A 269 -12.39 13.25 11.34
CA ALA A 269 -13.83 13.12 11.15
C ALA A 269 -14.49 12.54 12.41
N PHE A 270 -13.88 11.54 13.05
CA PHE A 270 -14.31 11.06 14.35
C PHE A 270 -14.28 12.15 15.42
N ALA A 271 -13.18 12.90 15.50
CA ALA A 271 -13.02 13.95 16.49
C ALA A 271 -14.05 15.08 16.33
N THR A 272 -14.52 15.37 15.12
CA THR A 272 -15.53 16.42 14.86
C THR A 272 -16.96 15.90 14.90
N SER A 273 -17.19 14.63 14.54
CA SER A 273 -18.53 14.02 14.55
C SER A 273 -18.98 13.63 15.94
N TYR A 274 -18.04 13.37 16.82
CA TYR A 274 -18.33 12.94 18.18
C TYR A 274 -19.01 14.05 18.97
N LYS A 275 -20.25 13.79 19.38
CA LYS A 275 -21.01 14.58 20.34
C LYS A 275 -20.90 13.93 21.71
N THR A 276 -20.40 14.67 22.70
CA THR A 276 -20.63 14.33 24.10
C THR A 276 -22.09 14.64 24.38
N ASP A 277 -22.90 13.61 24.61
CA ASP A 277 -24.21 13.78 25.24
C ASP A 277 -24.06 14.31 26.68
#